data_AF-I2NQT3-F1
#
_entry.id   AF-I2NQT3-F1
#
_cell.length_a   1.000
_cell.length_b   1.000
_cell.length_c   1.000
_cell.angle_alpha   90.00
_cell.angle_beta   90.00
_cell.angle_gamma   90.00
#
_symmetry.space_group_name_H-M   'P 1'
#
loop_
_entity.id
_entity.type
_entity.pdbx_description
1 polymer ?
#
loop_
_entity_poly.entity_id
_entity_poly.type
_entity_poly.pdbx_seq_one_letter_code
_entity_poly.pdbx_strand_id
1 'polypeptide(L)'
;IATATQQSQLHTANENIHLVSGNHTDITAGQSLTAHAAESLNLFAQSSGIKVQANQGKVEVQAQNDELQLNALKDATLTSSAGKITIAAKEEILITCKGAYIKLSNGEVEIGSPKLVRVKAPMEVTGPNGINTRMPLLPQTGLFSRRFDFSSIFTPDFLTAGISYQVINRSQNSERIEVLDEKGRTSRFYGDSKDEIEISVIGKLTKEQKWALIPDNETEHEDHCCACDEEDHDCEEISETEEVVEDNLLEDYNQFGN
;
A
#
# COMPACT_ATOMS: atom_id res chain seq x y z
N ILE A 1 6.32 -12.56 50.60
CA ILE A 1 6.34 -11.10 50.86
C ILE A 1 5.24 -10.49 50.03
N ALA A 2 4.50 -9.52 50.56
CA ALA A 2 3.55 -8.73 49.78
C ALA A 2 4.00 -7.25 49.85
N THR A 3 4.01 -6.57 48.71
CA THR A 3 4.30 -5.14 48.59
C THR A 3 3.11 -4.46 47.93
N ALA A 4 2.61 -3.37 48.50
CA ALA A 4 1.45 -2.65 47.97
C ALA A 4 1.58 -1.15 48.24
N THR A 5 0.99 -0.34 47.36
CA THR A 5 0.97 1.12 47.44
C THR A 5 -0.26 1.65 46.70
N GLN A 6 -0.81 2.79 47.13
CA GLN A 6 -1.92 3.45 46.42
C GLN A 6 -1.45 4.20 45.16
N GLN A 7 -0.18 4.63 45.14
CA GLN A 7 0.38 5.38 44.02
C GLN A 7 1.15 4.44 43.09
N SER A 8 2.47 4.43 43.15
CA SER A 8 3.31 3.71 42.19
C SER A 8 4.35 2.86 42.88
N GLN A 9 4.66 1.71 42.26
CA GLN A 9 5.75 0.83 42.63
C GLN A 9 6.72 0.75 41.44
N LEU A 10 8.00 1.01 41.69
CA LEU A 10 9.04 1.07 40.66
C LEU A 10 10.19 0.14 41.02
N HIS A 11 10.63 -0.64 40.04
CA HIS A 11 11.80 -1.51 40.12
C HIS A 11 12.77 -1.09 39.03
N THR A 12 13.94 -0.58 39.43
CA THR A 12 15.01 -0.16 38.51
C THR A 12 16.30 -0.82 38.94
N ALA A 13 17.04 -1.34 37.96
CA ALA A 13 18.38 -1.89 38.13
C ALA A 13 19.29 -1.36 37.01
N ASN A 14 20.56 -1.15 37.31
CA ASN A 14 21.56 -0.79 36.30
C ASN A 14 21.94 -1.97 35.40
N GLU A 15 21.82 -3.19 35.95
CA GLU A 15 22.13 -4.42 35.23
C GLU A 15 20.84 -5.16 34.88
N ASN A 16 20.35 -6.03 35.77
CA ASN A 16 19.29 -6.97 35.44
C ASN A 16 18.17 -7.00 36.50
N ILE A 17 16.95 -7.25 36.04
CA ILE A 17 15.80 -7.62 36.88
C ILE A 17 15.39 -9.04 36.48
N HIS A 18 15.41 -9.97 37.44
CA HIS A 18 14.95 -11.35 37.24
C HIS A 18 13.68 -11.60 38.04
N LEU A 19 12.63 -12.06 37.36
CA LEU A 19 11.37 -12.50 37.96
C LEU A 19 11.23 -14.00 37.74
N VAL A 20 11.43 -14.79 38.79
CA VAL A 20 11.41 -16.25 38.73
C VAL A 20 10.35 -16.77 39.69
N SER A 21 9.39 -17.52 39.14
CA SER A 21 8.33 -18.19 39.89
C SER A 21 8.46 -19.70 39.74
N GLY A 22 8.26 -20.44 40.83
CA GLY A 22 8.19 -21.91 40.78
C GLY A 22 6.87 -22.46 40.24
N ASN A 23 5.83 -21.61 40.16
CA ASN A 23 4.51 -22.00 39.65
C ASN A 23 4.06 -21.05 38.53
N HIS A 24 3.46 -19.90 38.86
CA HIS A 24 2.95 -18.93 37.88
C HIS A 24 3.54 -17.53 38.12
N THR A 25 3.60 -16.75 37.04
CA THR A 25 3.84 -15.31 37.07
C THR A 25 2.66 -14.63 36.39
N ASP A 26 1.77 -14.04 37.20
CA ASP A 26 0.59 -13.34 36.72
C ASP A 26 0.84 -11.83 36.73
N ILE A 27 0.62 -11.17 35.59
CA ILE A 27 0.75 -9.71 35.44
C ILE A 27 -0.58 -9.18 34.93
N THR A 28 -1.20 -8.31 35.71
CA THR A 28 -2.50 -7.71 35.40
C THR A 28 -2.40 -6.19 35.51
N ALA A 29 -2.93 -5.49 34.50
CA ALA A 29 -3.01 -4.03 34.48
C ALA A 29 -4.47 -3.60 34.29
N GLY A 30 -4.90 -2.55 35.01
CA GLY A 30 -6.26 -2.01 34.87
C GLY A 30 -6.50 -1.20 33.60
N GLN A 31 -5.44 -0.78 32.91
CA GLN A 31 -5.51 0.02 31.69
C GLN A 31 -4.68 -0.60 30.57
N SER A 32 -3.35 -0.45 30.62
CA SER A 32 -2.44 -0.94 29.59
C SER A 32 -1.25 -1.69 30.18
N LEU A 33 -0.77 -2.69 29.44
CA LEU A 33 0.51 -3.35 29.67
C LEU A 33 1.40 -3.05 28.47
N THR A 34 2.50 -2.34 28.69
CA THR A 34 3.48 -2.00 27.64
C THR A 34 4.83 -2.65 27.96
N ALA A 35 5.50 -3.14 26.93
CA ALA A 35 6.83 -3.73 27.02
C ALA A 35 7.70 -3.20 25.89
N HIS A 36 8.86 -2.67 26.23
CA HIS A 36 9.83 -2.13 25.29
C HIS A 36 11.22 -2.68 25.63
N ALA A 37 11.97 -3.07 24.61
CA ALA A 37 13.35 -3.51 24.73
C ALA A 37 14.18 -2.82 23.64
N ALA A 38 15.41 -2.42 23.98
CA ALA A 38 16.30 -1.76 23.02
C ALA A 38 16.88 -2.74 21.98
N GLU A 39 17.05 -4.00 22.36
CA GLU A 39 17.67 -5.02 21.51
C GLU A 39 16.65 -6.05 21.02
N SER A 40 16.01 -6.80 21.93
CA SER A 40 15.07 -7.86 21.54
C SER A 40 14.01 -8.17 22.61
N LEU A 41 12.88 -8.70 22.15
CA LEU A 41 11.84 -9.29 22.99
C LEU A 41 11.66 -10.76 22.59
N ASN A 42 11.85 -11.69 23.52
CA ASN A 42 11.68 -13.12 23.29
C ASN A 42 10.60 -13.68 24.21
N LEU A 43 9.61 -14.37 23.63
CA LEU A 43 8.52 -15.03 24.33
C LEU A 43 8.51 -16.51 23.95
N PHE A 44 8.67 -17.37 24.95
CA PHE A 44 8.78 -18.82 24.75
C PHE A 44 7.90 -19.56 25.74
N ALA A 45 7.19 -20.58 25.25
CA ALA A 45 6.42 -21.52 26.05
C ALA A 45 6.77 -22.95 25.64
N GLN A 46 7.17 -23.77 26.61
CA GLN A 46 7.69 -25.11 26.34
C GLN A 46 6.58 -26.14 26.01
N SER A 47 5.50 -26.16 26.79
CA SER A 47 4.55 -27.28 26.78
C SER A 47 3.13 -26.91 26.38
N SER A 48 2.65 -25.73 26.78
CA SER A 48 1.23 -25.33 26.61
C SER A 48 1.00 -24.27 25.53
N GLY A 49 2.05 -23.88 24.80
CA GLY A 49 1.98 -22.91 23.72
C GLY A 49 1.75 -21.46 24.20
N ILE A 50 1.56 -20.56 23.23
CA ILE A 50 1.34 -19.13 23.43
C ILE A 50 -0.06 -18.78 22.92
N LYS A 51 -0.79 -17.96 23.68
CA LYS A 51 -2.11 -17.45 23.29
C LYS A 51 -2.12 -15.93 23.35
N VAL A 52 -2.27 -15.28 22.19
CA VAL A 52 -2.37 -13.81 22.07
C VAL A 52 -3.78 -13.48 21.57
N GLN A 53 -4.53 -12.68 22.32
CA GLN A 53 -5.92 -12.35 22.01
C GLN A 53 -6.26 -10.93 22.43
N ALA A 54 -7.07 -10.25 21.63
CA ALA A 54 -7.77 -9.04 22.01
C ALA A 54 -9.28 -9.33 21.97
N ASN A 55 -9.99 -9.08 23.08
CA ASN A 55 -11.46 -9.21 23.11
C ASN A 55 -12.13 -8.14 22.23
N GLN A 56 -11.55 -6.93 22.25
CA GLN A 56 -11.92 -5.80 21.41
C GLN A 56 -10.65 -5.08 20.97
N GLY A 57 -10.72 -4.39 19.83
CA GLY A 57 -9.58 -3.72 19.23
C GLY A 57 -8.77 -4.60 18.28
N LYS A 58 -7.87 -3.96 17.54
CA LYS A 58 -7.03 -4.59 16.52
C LYS A 58 -5.85 -5.32 17.16
N VAL A 59 -5.56 -6.53 16.68
CA VAL A 59 -4.25 -7.16 16.87
C VAL A 59 -3.37 -6.77 15.68
N GLU A 60 -2.21 -6.19 15.97
CA GLU A 60 -1.26 -5.73 14.96
C GLU A 60 0.12 -6.32 15.25
N VAL A 61 0.72 -6.93 14.23
CA VAL A 61 2.06 -7.50 14.26
C VAL A 61 2.81 -6.95 13.05
N GLN A 62 3.97 -6.36 13.29
CA GLN A 62 4.78 -5.72 12.25
C GLN A 62 6.27 -5.99 12.48
N ALA A 63 7.00 -6.25 11.40
CA ALA A 63 8.44 -6.11 11.33
C ALA A 63 8.73 -4.95 10.37
N GLN A 64 9.13 -3.79 10.90
CA GLN A 64 9.16 -2.54 10.13
C GLN A 64 10.38 -2.43 9.22
N ASN A 65 11.49 -3.05 9.62
CA ASN A 65 12.79 -2.98 8.94
C ASN A 65 13.39 -4.38 8.69
N ASP A 66 12.63 -5.45 8.90
CA ASP A 66 13.13 -6.83 8.80
C ASP A 66 12.00 -7.82 8.46
N GLU A 67 12.31 -9.11 8.38
CA GLU A 67 11.39 -10.19 8.05
C GLU A 67 10.34 -10.46 9.14
N LEU A 68 9.11 -10.74 8.71
CA LEU A 68 8.08 -11.37 9.54
C LEU A 68 7.93 -12.83 9.12
N GLN A 69 8.28 -13.76 10.01
CA GLN A 69 8.22 -15.20 9.75
C GLN A 69 7.21 -15.90 10.67
N LEU A 70 6.29 -16.69 10.09
CA LEU A 70 5.30 -17.48 10.82
C LEU A 70 5.36 -18.94 10.37
N ASN A 71 5.99 -19.79 11.19
CA ASN A 71 6.18 -21.20 10.89
C ASN A 71 5.39 -22.10 11.84
N ALA A 72 4.81 -23.18 11.30
CA ALA A 72 4.17 -24.24 12.08
C ALA A 72 4.64 -25.62 11.58
N LEU A 73 4.92 -26.54 12.52
CA LEU A 73 5.30 -27.92 12.18
C LEU A 73 4.09 -28.74 11.67
N LYS A 74 2.90 -28.42 12.19
CA LYS A 74 1.64 -29.02 11.78
C LYS A 74 0.88 -28.00 10.92
N ASP A 75 -0.43 -27.94 11.08
CA ASP A 75 -1.29 -27.06 10.31
C ASP A 75 -1.13 -25.59 10.76
N ALA A 76 -1.17 -24.69 9.78
CA ALA A 76 -1.33 -23.25 9.98
C ALA A 76 -2.65 -22.80 9.35
N THR A 77 -3.43 -22.01 10.09
CA THR A 77 -4.76 -21.56 9.67
C THR A 77 -4.85 -20.05 9.74
N LEU A 78 -5.22 -19.42 8.62
CA LEU A 78 -5.51 -17.99 8.53
C LEU A 78 -6.97 -17.81 8.09
N THR A 79 -7.80 -17.25 8.96
CA THR A 79 -9.25 -17.15 8.75
C THR A 79 -9.78 -15.78 9.14
N SER A 80 -10.72 -15.27 8.34
CA SER A 80 -11.59 -14.15 8.71
C SER A 80 -13.05 -14.63 8.65
N SER A 81 -13.75 -14.63 9.79
CA SER A 81 -15.10 -15.22 9.86
C SER A 81 -16.21 -14.33 9.31
N ALA A 82 -16.04 -13.00 9.35
CA ALA A 82 -17.06 -12.04 8.93
C ALA A 82 -16.55 -10.96 7.96
N GLY A 83 -15.23 -10.86 7.77
CA GLY A 83 -14.59 -9.90 6.87
C GLY A 83 -13.84 -10.60 5.75
N LYS A 84 -12.70 -10.02 5.35
CA LYS A 84 -11.84 -10.52 4.26
C LYS A 84 -10.41 -10.80 4.75
N ILE A 85 -9.72 -11.66 4.02
CA ILE A 85 -8.26 -11.80 4.09
C ILE A 85 -7.67 -11.00 2.92
N THR A 86 -6.66 -10.19 3.18
CA THR A 86 -5.95 -9.42 2.15
C THR A 86 -4.47 -9.75 2.25
N ILE A 87 -3.91 -10.24 1.16
CA ILE A 87 -2.49 -10.54 1.01
C ILE A 87 -1.98 -9.67 -0.14
N ALA A 88 -1.01 -8.82 0.16
CA ALA A 88 -0.41 -7.91 -0.80
C ALA A 88 1.10 -7.91 -0.58
N ALA A 89 1.85 -7.92 -1.68
CA ALA A 89 3.30 -7.80 -1.67
C ALA A 89 3.72 -6.86 -2.78
N LYS A 90 4.88 -6.21 -2.61
CA LYS A 90 5.45 -5.32 -3.61
C LYS A 90 6.05 -6.09 -4.77
N GLU A 91 6.78 -7.16 -4.47
CA GLU A 91 7.61 -7.88 -5.44
C GLU A 91 6.92 -9.19 -5.87
N GLU A 92 6.60 -10.06 -4.92
CA GLU A 92 6.08 -11.40 -5.23
C GLU A 92 5.15 -11.95 -4.13
N ILE A 93 4.10 -12.67 -4.55
CA ILE A 93 3.35 -13.61 -3.70
C ILE A 93 3.52 -15.01 -4.29
N LEU A 94 4.02 -15.95 -3.49
CA LEU A 94 4.21 -17.35 -3.88
C LEU A 94 3.48 -18.29 -2.91
N ILE A 95 2.56 -19.10 -3.46
CA ILE A 95 1.84 -20.15 -2.72
C ILE A 95 2.24 -21.49 -3.31
N THR A 96 2.80 -22.40 -2.51
CA THR A 96 3.31 -23.69 -3.00
C THR A 96 2.75 -24.89 -2.24
N CYS A 97 2.64 -26.03 -2.93
CA CYS A 97 2.29 -27.31 -2.33
C CYS A 97 2.85 -28.48 -3.17
N LYS A 98 3.84 -29.21 -2.64
CA LYS A 98 4.43 -30.41 -3.27
C LYS A 98 4.80 -30.22 -4.76
N GLY A 99 5.35 -29.05 -5.10
CA GLY A 99 5.77 -28.69 -6.45
C GLY A 99 4.71 -27.99 -7.32
N ALA A 100 3.43 -28.00 -6.93
CA ALA A 100 2.43 -27.10 -7.51
C ALA A 100 2.54 -25.71 -6.87
N TYR A 101 2.24 -24.65 -7.63
CA TYR A 101 2.28 -23.29 -7.13
C TYR A 101 1.33 -22.32 -7.85
N ILE A 102 1.06 -21.22 -7.17
CA ILE A 102 0.48 -19.99 -7.72
C ILE A 102 1.46 -18.87 -7.38
N LYS A 103 1.90 -18.13 -8.38
CA LYS A 103 2.84 -17.01 -8.24
C LYS A 103 2.22 -15.75 -8.83
N LEU A 104 2.30 -14.65 -8.10
CA LEU A 104 1.90 -13.31 -8.54
C LEU A 104 3.14 -12.41 -8.49
N SER A 105 3.60 -11.95 -9.65
CA SER A 105 4.83 -11.16 -9.79
C SER A 105 4.76 -10.32 -11.07
N ASN A 106 5.27 -9.08 -11.06
CA ASN A 106 5.34 -8.21 -12.24
C ASN A 106 3.99 -8.03 -12.98
N GLY A 107 2.87 -8.08 -12.27
CA GLY A 107 1.53 -8.01 -12.85
C GLY A 107 1.06 -9.29 -13.56
N GLU A 108 1.87 -10.36 -13.54
CA GLU A 108 1.54 -11.66 -14.09
C GLU A 108 1.00 -12.61 -13.01
N VAL A 109 0.07 -13.48 -13.41
CA VAL A 109 -0.43 -14.60 -12.61
C VAL A 109 0.03 -15.91 -13.25
N GLU A 110 0.91 -16.63 -12.56
CA GLU A 110 1.47 -17.90 -13.03
C GLU A 110 0.95 -19.07 -12.17
N ILE A 111 0.34 -20.07 -12.82
CA ILE A 111 -0.16 -21.30 -12.18
C ILE A 111 0.63 -22.48 -12.73
N GLY A 112 1.50 -23.06 -11.90
CA GLY A 112 2.33 -24.19 -12.28
C GLY A 112 1.97 -25.47 -11.51
N SER A 113 2.00 -26.61 -12.18
CA SER A 113 1.77 -27.91 -11.54
C SER A 113 2.47 -29.04 -12.28
N PRO A 114 3.16 -29.97 -11.57
CA PRO A 114 3.75 -31.16 -12.18
C PRO A 114 2.71 -32.22 -12.59
N LYS A 115 1.44 -32.01 -12.25
CA LYS A 115 0.31 -32.90 -12.55
C LYS A 115 -0.84 -32.09 -13.14
N LEU A 116 -1.93 -32.78 -13.48
CA LEU A 116 -3.16 -32.19 -14.00
C LEU A 116 -3.65 -31.01 -13.14
N VAL A 117 -3.78 -29.83 -13.75
CA VAL A 117 -4.58 -28.71 -13.22
C VAL A 117 -6.03 -28.96 -13.62
N ARG A 118 -6.94 -29.06 -12.65
CA ARG A 118 -8.37 -29.32 -12.90
C ARG A 118 -9.19 -28.09 -12.55
N VAL A 119 -9.73 -27.43 -13.56
CA VAL A 119 -10.71 -26.34 -13.42
C VAL A 119 -12.13 -26.92 -13.59
N LYS A 120 -13.03 -26.63 -12.67
CA LYS A 120 -14.44 -27.07 -12.71
C LYS A 120 -15.38 -25.86 -12.69
N ALA A 121 -15.41 -25.12 -13.80
CA ALA A 121 -16.28 -23.96 -14.02
C ALA A 121 -16.27 -23.59 -15.54
N PRO A 122 -17.27 -22.84 -16.04
CA PRO A 122 -17.11 -22.07 -17.28
C PRO A 122 -15.95 -21.08 -17.12
N MET A 123 -15.07 -20.99 -18.12
CA MET A 123 -13.93 -20.07 -18.11
C MET A 123 -14.14 -19.04 -19.22
N GLU A 124 -14.11 -17.77 -18.84
CA GLU A 124 -14.14 -16.62 -19.75
C GLU A 124 -12.82 -15.87 -19.59
N VAL A 125 -12.12 -15.64 -20.70
CA VAL A 125 -10.88 -14.87 -20.73
C VAL A 125 -11.15 -13.65 -21.59
N THR A 126 -11.26 -12.49 -20.95
CA THR A 126 -11.37 -11.19 -21.62
C THR A 126 -9.99 -10.51 -21.63
N GLY A 127 -9.89 -9.34 -22.27
CA GLY A 127 -8.64 -8.57 -22.31
C GLY A 127 -8.06 -8.27 -20.91
N PRO A 128 -6.80 -7.80 -20.83
CA PRO A 128 -6.13 -7.56 -19.56
C PRO A 128 -6.88 -6.51 -18.72
N ASN A 129 -6.95 -6.73 -17.41
CA ASN A 129 -7.52 -5.79 -16.44
C ASN A 129 -6.66 -5.81 -15.17
N GLY A 130 -6.53 -4.68 -14.48
CA GLY A 130 -5.62 -4.50 -13.35
C GLY A 130 -6.25 -3.76 -12.18
N ILE A 131 -5.83 -4.10 -10.96
CA ILE A 131 -6.26 -3.43 -9.73
C ILE A 131 -5.01 -2.87 -9.03
N ASN A 132 -4.97 -1.55 -8.85
CA ASN A 132 -3.94 -0.89 -8.03
C ASN A 132 -4.34 -0.94 -6.56
N THR A 133 -3.76 -1.89 -5.81
CA THR A 133 -3.95 -1.94 -4.35
C THR A 133 -2.90 -1.06 -3.68
N ARG A 134 -3.35 -0.03 -2.95
CA ARG A 134 -2.45 0.75 -2.08
C ARG A 134 -1.94 -0.13 -0.94
N MET A 135 -0.66 -0.47 -0.97
CA MET A 135 -0.02 -1.15 0.15
C MET A 135 0.05 -0.21 1.36
N PRO A 136 -0.19 -0.72 2.59
CA PRO A 136 0.03 0.07 3.79
C PRO A 136 1.50 0.48 3.86
N LEU A 137 1.76 1.79 3.93
CA LEU A 137 3.12 2.29 4.15
C LEU A 137 3.55 1.91 5.56
N LEU A 138 4.62 1.12 5.67
CA LEU A 138 5.30 0.95 6.94
C LEU A 138 6.00 2.26 7.30
N PRO A 139 5.99 2.67 8.57
CA PRO A 139 6.75 3.85 8.99
C PRO A 139 8.22 3.61 8.73
N GLN A 140 8.81 4.40 7.84
CA GLN A 140 10.25 4.39 7.60
C GLN A 140 10.93 5.07 8.79
N THR A 141 11.82 4.34 9.46
CA THR A 141 12.66 4.85 10.54
C THR A 141 14.10 4.82 10.07
N GLY A 142 14.79 5.95 10.17
CA GLY A 142 16.22 6.08 9.84
C GLY A 142 16.87 7.12 10.73
N LEU A 143 18.16 6.96 11.02
CA LEU A 143 18.93 7.86 11.91
C LEU A 143 19.01 9.30 11.38
N PHE A 144 18.95 9.47 10.06
CA PHE A 144 18.97 10.75 9.37
C PHE A 144 17.62 10.98 8.68
N SER A 145 17.10 12.20 8.77
CA SER A 145 15.88 12.59 8.07
C SER A 145 16.00 13.97 7.46
N ARG A 146 15.53 14.12 6.22
CA ARG A 146 15.53 15.41 5.50
C ARG A 146 14.27 15.58 4.66
N ARG A 147 13.88 16.83 4.48
CA ARG A 147 12.81 17.24 3.57
C ARG A 147 13.22 18.55 2.90
N PHE A 148 12.82 18.75 1.66
CA PHE A 148 13.14 19.96 0.90
C PHE A 148 11.88 20.79 0.71
N ASP A 149 12.05 22.11 0.72
CA ASP A 149 10.97 23.08 0.62
C ASP A 149 11.24 23.98 -0.59
N PHE A 150 10.32 23.95 -1.55
CA PHE A 150 10.36 24.70 -2.80
C PHE A 150 9.28 25.80 -2.85
N SER A 151 8.62 26.10 -1.72
CA SER A 151 7.56 27.13 -1.64
C SER A 151 8.01 28.53 -2.07
N SER A 152 9.30 28.84 -1.95
CA SER A 152 9.87 30.12 -2.37
C SER A 152 10.25 30.17 -3.85
N ILE A 153 10.25 29.03 -4.53
CA ILE A 153 10.70 28.89 -5.92
C ILE A 153 9.50 28.87 -6.88
N PHE A 154 8.36 28.31 -6.45
CA PHE A 154 7.15 28.18 -7.26
C PHE A 154 6.02 29.06 -6.72
N THR A 155 5.22 29.65 -7.62
CA THR A 155 4.02 30.38 -7.20
C THR A 155 2.94 29.41 -6.69
N PRO A 156 2.05 29.84 -5.79
CA PRO A 156 1.00 28.99 -5.22
C PRO A 156 0.15 28.27 -6.26
N ASP A 157 -0.12 28.92 -7.39
CA ASP A 157 -0.92 28.37 -8.49
C ASP A 157 -0.26 27.14 -9.16
N PHE A 158 1.08 27.08 -9.20
CA PHE A 158 1.79 25.90 -9.70
C PHE A 158 1.90 24.80 -8.63
N LEU A 159 1.96 25.17 -7.34
CA LEU A 159 2.02 24.21 -6.24
C LEU A 159 0.71 23.44 -6.08
N THR A 160 -0.44 24.09 -6.29
CA THR A 160 -1.76 23.44 -6.29
C THR A 160 -1.98 22.52 -7.49
N ALA A 161 -1.24 22.72 -8.58
CA ALA A 161 -1.34 21.91 -9.80
C ALA A 161 -0.55 20.59 -9.72
N GLY A 162 0.22 20.36 -8.65
CA GLY A 162 1.01 19.15 -8.44
C GLY A 162 2.26 19.13 -9.31
N ILE A 163 3.39 19.57 -8.75
CA ILE A 163 4.68 19.56 -9.46
C ILE A 163 5.40 18.24 -9.19
N SER A 164 5.64 17.47 -10.24
CA SER A 164 6.43 16.24 -10.20
C SER A 164 7.94 16.52 -10.09
N TYR A 165 8.63 15.78 -9.21
CA TYR A 165 10.07 15.81 -9.03
C TYR A 165 10.65 14.41 -8.98
N GLN A 166 11.84 14.24 -9.55
CA GLN A 166 12.64 13.02 -9.47
C GLN A 166 13.61 13.13 -8.29
N VAL A 167 13.62 12.10 -7.46
CA VAL A 167 14.59 11.90 -6.39
C VAL A 167 15.61 10.89 -6.87
N ILE A 168 16.88 11.27 -6.83
CA ILE A 168 18.00 10.42 -7.19
C ILE A 168 18.86 10.24 -5.94
N ASN A 169 18.90 9.02 -5.42
CA ASN A 169 19.85 8.64 -4.38
C ASN A 169 20.93 7.75 -5.03
N ARG A 170 22.10 8.36 -5.29
CA ARG A 170 23.24 7.67 -5.91
C ARG A 170 23.89 6.64 -4.98
N SER A 171 23.79 6.83 -3.66
CA SER A 171 24.31 5.91 -2.65
C SER A 171 23.56 4.58 -2.65
N GLN A 172 22.23 4.65 -2.77
CA GLN A 172 21.34 3.47 -2.76
C GLN A 172 20.96 2.99 -4.16
N ASN A 173 21.53 3.61 -5.21
CA ASN A 173 21.18 3.39 -6.62
C ASN A 173 19.65 3.36 -6.86
N SER A 174 18.94 4.30 -6.23
CA SER A 174 17.48 4.35 -6.28
C SER A 174 17.02 5.66 -6.90
N GLU A 175 16.10 5.57 -7.86
CA GLU A 175 15.42 6.71 -8.45
C GLU A 175 13.91 6.54 -8.28
N ARG A 176 13.23 7.62 -7.92
CA ARG A 176 11.76 7.65 -7.78
C ARG A 176 11.21 9.00 -8.19
N ILE A 177 9.99 9.01 -8.70
CA ILE A 177 9.26 10.23 -9.03
C ILE A 177 8.15 10.42 -8.00
N GLU A 178 8.06 11.62 -7.44
CA GLU A 178 7.08 11.99 -6.43
C GLU A 178 6.53 13.40 -6.75
N VAL A 179 5.43 13.78 -6.11
CA VAL A 179 4.77 15.09 -6.31
C VAL A 179 4.95 15.95 -5.06
N LEU A 180 5.26 17.23 -5.25
CA LEU A 180 5.34 18.18 -4.13
C LEU A 180 3.98 18.30 -3.43
N ASP A 181 4.00 18.47 -2.10
CA ASP A 181 2.77 18.75 -1.36
C ASP A 181 2.20 20.14 -1.71
N GLU A 182 0.96 20.43 -1.28
CA GLU A 182 0.28 21.73 -1.51
C GLU A 182 1.08 22.96 -1.03
N LYS A 183 2.09 22.74 -0.18
CA LYS A 183 2.98 23.78 0.35
C LYS A 183 4.35 23.75 -0.35
N GLY A 184 4.51 23.02 -1.45
CA GLY A 184 5.74 22.92 -2.23
C GLY A 184 6.85 22.11 -1.59
N ARG A 185 6.52 21.12 -0.75
CA ARG A 185 7.51 20.37 0.03
C ARG A 185 7.56 18.93 -0.43
N THR A 186 8.76 18.36 -0.47
CA THR A 186 8.95 16.95 -0.82
C THR A 186 8.40 16.02 0.26
N SER A 187 8.27 14.74 -0.04
CA SER A 187 8.24 13.70 0.99
C SER A 187 9.46 13.79 1.89
N ARG A 188 9.34 13.25 3.10
CA ARG A 188 10.45 13.17 4.04
C ARG A 188 11.30 11.94 3.70
N PHE A 189 12.57 12.16 3.47
CA PHE A 189 13.57 11.12 3.26
C PHE A 189 14.12 10.67 4.61
N TYR A 190 14.36 9.36 4.72
CA TYR A 190 15.00 8.73 5.87
C TYR A 190 16.20 7.92 5.37
N GLY A 191 17.28 7.90 6.14
CA GLY A 191 18.47 7.11 5.83
C GLY A 191 19.22 6.71 7.09
N ASP A 192 19.90 5.57 7.03
CA ASP A 192 20.73 5.07 8.14
C ASP A 192 22.14 5.66 8.12
N SER A 193 22.55 6.21 6.97
CA SER A 193 23.79 6.94 6.73
C SER A 193 23.54 8.36 6.22
N LYS A 194 24.57 9.21 6.31
CA LYS A 194 24.56 10.54 5.68
C LYS A 194 24.69 10.37 4.17
N ASP A 195 23.55 10.34 3.49
CA ASP A 195 23.48 10.21 2.03
C ASP A 195 23.30 11.56 1.33
N GLU A 196 23.78 11.63 0.08
CA GLU A 196 23.49 12.73 -0.84
C GLU A 196 22.23 12.38 -1.65
N ILE A 197 21.21 13.23 -1.54
CA ILE A 197 19.95 13.12 -2.26
C ILE A 197 19.89 14.29 -3.25
N GLU A 198 19.79 13.96 -4.53
CA GLU A 198 19.61 14.91 -5.62
C GLU A 198 18.11 14.97 -5.96
N ILE A 199 17.59 16.20 -6.13
CA ILE A 199 16.20 16.43 -6.52
C ILE A 199 16.21 17.20 -7.83
N SER A 200 15.56 16.63 -8.84
CA SER A 200 15.36 17.24 -10.14
C SER A 200 13.87 17.50 -10.36
N VAL A 201 13.47 18.75 -10.50
CA VAL A 201 12.07 19.10 -10.80
C VAL A 201 11.84 18.90 -12.30
N ILE A 202 10.82 18.14 -12.67
CA ILE A 202 10.57 17.76 -14.07
C ILE A 202 9.73 18.84 -14.75
N GLY A 203 10.21 19.34 -15.90
CA GLY A 203 9.47 20.27 -16.76
C GLY A 203 9.60 19.91 -18.24
N LYS A 204 8.64 20.33 -19.06
CA LYS A 204 8.67 20.26 -20.53
C LYS A 204 9.03 21.62 -21.13
N LEU A 205 9.74 21.60 -22.26
CA LEU A 205 9.97 22.79 -23.07
C LEU A 205 8.72 23.04 -23.93
N THR A 206 8.09 24.22 -23.81
CA THR A 206 6.95 24.57 -24.66
C THR A 206 7.39 24.78 -26.12
N LYS A 207 6.43 24.72 -27.06
CA LYS A 207 6.67 25.02 -28.48
C LYS A 207 7.27 26.41 -28.73
N GLU A 208 7.23 27.30 -27.72
CA GLU A 208 7.85 28.63 -27.72
C GLU A 208 9.29 28.67 -27.13
N GLN A 209 9.92 27.52 -26.88
CA GLN A 209 11.21 27.42 -26.17
C GLN A 209 11.24 28.03 -24.77
N LYS A 210 10.11 28.03 -24.05
CA LYS A 210 10.06 28.41 -22.64
C LYS A 210 9.91 27.15 -21.79
N TRP A 211 10.54 27.12 -20.61
CA TRP A 211 10.37 26.02 -19.67
C TRP A 211 8.97 26.11 -19.04
N ALA A 212 8.19 25.03 -19.15
CA ALA A 212 6.91 24.86 -18.47
C ALA A 212 6.96 23.61 -17.59
N LEU A 213 6.39 23.71 -16.38
CA LEU A 213 6.21 22.55 -15.51
C LEU A 213 5.08 21.70 -16.06
N ILE A 214 5.18 20.36 -15.93
CA ILE A 214 4.09 19.45 -16.30
C ILE A 214 3.21 19.29 -15.06
N PRO A 215 1.98 19.82 -15.04
CA PRO A 215 0.99 19.37 -14.08
C PRO A 215 0.49 17.99 -14.50
N ASP A 216 0.25 17.09 -13.56
CA ASP A 216 -0.21 15.71 -13.84
C ASP A 216 -1.59 15.62 -14.51
N ASN A 217 -2.23 16.74 -14.85
CA ASN A 217 -3.63 16.80 -15.25
C ASN A 217 -3.88 16.88 -16.77
N GLU A 218 -2.85 16.79 -17.62
CA GLU A 218 -3.01 16.81 -19.08
C GLU A 218 -2.56 15.50 -19.73
N THR A 219 -3.47 14.51 -19.73
CA THR A 219 -3.47 13.41 -20.70
C THR A 219 -4.42 13.74 -21.83
N GLU A 220 -3.90 14.28 -22.93
CA GLU A 220 -4.62 14.37 -24.20
C GLU A 220 -4.69 12.97 -24.84
N HIS A 221 -5.90 12.41 -24.92
CA HIS A 221 -6.19 11.22 -25.74
C HIS A 221 -6.40 11.65 -27.19
N GLU A 222 -5.37 11.53 -28.03
CA GLU A 222 -5.53 11.50 -29.48
C GLU A 222 -5.39 10.05 -29.96
N ASP A 223 -6.52 9.33 -30.01
CA ASP A 223 -6.58 8.01 -30.66
C ASP A 223 -6.59 8.19 -32.18
N HIS A 224 -5.41 8.27 -32.77
CA HIS A 224 -5.21 8.15 -34.21
C HIS A 224 -5.01 6.67 -34.56
N CYS A 225 -6.09 5.99 -34.98
CA CYS A 225 -6.01 4.63 -35.49
C CYS A 225 -5.70 4.66 -37.00
N CYS A 226 -4.51 4.19 -37.39
CA CYS A 226 -4.11 3.91 -38.77
C CYS A 226 -4.01 2.39 -39.00
N ALA A 227 -4.47 1.95 -40.19
CA ALA A 227 -4.46 0.58 -40.77
C ALA A 227 -5.49 -0.39 -40.12
N CYS A 228 -6.33 -1.13 -40.86
CA CYS A 228 -6.13 -1.95 -42.07
C CYS A 228 -7.43 -1.95 -42.93
N ASP A 229 -7.37 -1.73 -44.25
CA ASP A 229 -7.23 -2.69 -45.36
C ASP A 229 -8.39 -3.70 -45.53
N GLU A 230 -8.91 -3.65 -46.76
CA GLU A 230 -9.96 -4.41 -47.47
C GLU A 230 -10.21 -5.87 -47.00
N GLU A 231 -11.48 -6.22 -46.74
CA GLU A 231 -12.18 -7.34 -47.39
C GLU A 231 -13.69 -7.30 -47.03
N ASP A 232 -14.51 -7.71 -48.00
CA ASP A 232 -15.96 -7.52 -48.10
C ASP A 232 -16.77 -8.03 -46.90
N HIS A 233 -17.63 -7.18 -46.35
CA HIS A 233 -18.87 -7.62 -45.72
C HIS A 233 -19.97 -6.57 -45.90
N ASP A 234 -20.99 -6.97 -46.65
CA ASP A 234 -22.28 -6.29 -46.82
C ASP A 234 -22.87 -5.89 -45.45
N CYS A 235 -22.99 -4.58 -45.23
CA CYS A 235 -23.85 -4.03 -44.18
C CYS A 235 -25.17 -3.60 -44.82
N GLU A 236 -26.17 -4.48 -44.69
CA GLU A 236 -27.56 -4.25 -45.10
C GLU A 236 -28.13 -2.96 -44.48
N GLU A 237 -28.79 -2.17 -45.33
CA GLU A 237 -29.69 -1.09 -44.93
C GLU A 237 -30.85 -1.67 -44.11
N ILE A 238 -31.07 -1.12 -42.90
CA ILE A 238 -32.34 -1.27 -42.19
C ILE A 238 -32.86 0.12 -41.89
N SER A 239 -33.88 0.52 -42.66
CA SER A 239 -34.79 1.60 -42.38
C SER A 239 -35.67 1.26 -41.17
N GLU A 240 -35.89 2.20 -40.25
CA GLU A 240 -37.22 2.55 -39.73
C GLU A 240 -37.19 3.70 -38.70
N THR A 241 -37.81 4.80 -39.12
CA THR A 241 -38.73 5.72 -38.40
C THR A 241 -38.31 6.49 -37.14
N GLU A 242 -38.56 7.79 -37.26
CA GLU A 242 -38.55 8.88 -36.27
C GLU A 242 -39.43 8.62 -35.03
N GLU A 243 -38.92 8.95 -33.85
CA GLU A 243 -39.69 9.68 -32.83
C GLU A 243 -38.80 10.79 -32.25
N VAL A 244 -39.17 12.04 -32.56
CA VAL A 244 -38.63 13.25 -31.95
C VAL A 244 -39.40 13.47 -30.65
N VAL A 245 -38.74 13.28 -29.50
CA VAL A 245 -39.26 13.73 -28.21
C VAL A 245 -38.72 15.14 -27.97
N GLU A 246 -39.57 16.15 -28.18
CA GLU A 246 -39.32 17.51 -27.70
C GLU A 246 -39.56 17.56 -26.18
N ASP A 247 -38.49 17.47 -25.39
CA ASP A 247 -38.56 17.73 -23.95
C ASP A 247 -38.75 19.23 -23.70
N ASN A 248 -39.97 19.59 -23.29
CA ASN A 248 -40.37 20.94 -22.93
C ASN A 248 -39.83 21.30 -21.53
N LEU A 249 -38.64 21.87 -21.49
CA LEU A 249 -37.92 22.36 -20.28
C LEU A 249 -38.69 23.38 -19.42
N LEU A 250 -39.90 23.81 -19.83
CA LEU A 250 -40.76 24.73 -19.08
C LEU A 250 -41.67 24.03 -18.05
N GLU A 251 -41.91 22.72 -18.18
CA GLU A 251 -42.72 21.95 -17.21
C GLU A 251 -41.90 21.49 -15.99
N ASP A 252 -40.63 21.13 -16.18
CA ASP A 252 -39.71 20.73 -15.10
C ASP A 252 -39.36 21.90 -14.14
N TYR A 253 -39.36 23.14 -14.64
CA TYR A 253 -39.07 24.32 -13.82
C TYR A 253 -40.15 24.61 -12.77
N ASN A 254 -41.41 24.20 -13.00
CA ASN A 254 -42.53 24.48 -12.10
C ASN A 254 -42.75 23.42 -11.02
N GLN A 255 -41.91 22.37 -10.96
CA GLN A 255 -42.03 21.31 -9.95
C GLN A 255 -40.99 21.39 -8.82
N PHE A 256 -40.12 22.41 -8.83
CA PHE A 256 -39.23 22.71 -7.69
C PHE A 256 -39.84 23.77 -6.78
N GLY A 257 -40.54 23.33 -5.73
CA GLY A 257 -40.90 24.20 -4.60
C GLY A 257 -42.20 23.84 -3.90
N ASN A 258 -42.11 22.92 -2.94
CA ASN A 258 -42.84 22.93 -1.65
C ASN A 258 -42.16 21.96 -0.69
#